data_AF-H0TL92-F1
#
_entry.id   AF-H0TL92-F1
#
_cell.length_a   1.000
_cell.length_b   1.000
_cell.length_c   1.000
_cell.angle_alpha   90.00
_cell.angle_beta   90.00
_cell.angle_gamma   90.00
#
_symmetry.space_group_name_H-M   'P 1'
#
loop_
_entity.id
_entity.type
_entity.pdbx_description
1 polymer ?
#
loop_
_entity_poly.entity_id
_entity_poly.type
_entity_poly.pdbx_seq_one_letter_code
_entity_poly.pdbx_strand_id
1 'polypeptide(L)'
;MWKPAPFQIPDAFNQRALFIAPFVIDPNQPNRLLAGGESLWRTDDAKTPNTPTKGPKWTRIKAPSNGFISAIAVARKDSDLVWIGYDKGEISKSMNATAVNPVWSRVDGPLPSGRYVTHILISPHDKNTALVAFGSFAKSNLWITRDCGATWSDIGAGLPNAPVRTLAIHPSEPDWIYLGTEVGVFASEDGGANWSPTNEGPANVSVEDLIWIGETLVCATHGRGIFRIDLSAAAPIVAKASPRAVPEFAFV
;
A
#
# COMPACT_ATOMS: atom_id res chain seq x y z
N MET A 1 -18.83 -16.89 22.07
CA MET A 1 -17.78 -16.46 23.01
C MET A 1 -16.47 -16.34 22.24
N TRP A 2 -15.71 -15.27 22.40
CA TRP A 2 -14.39 -15.13 21.73
C TRP A 2 -13.41 -16.17 22.29
N LYS A 3 -12.49 -16.67 21.45
CA LYS A 3 -11.42 -17.55 21.91
C LYS A 3 -10.40 -16.75 22.73
N PRO A 4 -9.80 -17.33 23.77
CA PRO A 4 -8.70 -16.68 24.46
C PRO A 4 -7.44 -16.64 23.57
N ALA A 5 -6.45 -15.85 24.01
CA ALA A 5 -5.11 -15.93 23.47
C ALA A 5 -4.59 -17.37 23.48
N PRO A 6 -3.81 -17.80 22.46
CA PRO A 6 -3.27 -17.00 21.35
C PRO A 6 -4.19 -16.93 20.11
N PHE A 7 -5.43 -17.39 20.18
CA PHE A 7 -6.32 -17.52 19.01
C PHE A 7 -7.16 -16.26 18.71
N GLN A 8 -6.75 -15.13 19.27
CA GLN A 8 -7.42 -13.84 19.20
C GLN A 8 -6.37 -12.74 19.12
N ILE A 9 -6.71 -11.64 18.45
CA ILE A 9 -5.99 -10.37 18.48
C ILE A 9 -6.64 -9.50 19.58
N PRO A 10 -5.96 -9.25 20.72
CA PRO A 10 -6.44 -8.37 21.79
C PRO A 10 -6.88 -6.99 21.31
N ASP A 11 -6.16 -6.41 20.36
CA ASP A 11 -6.47 -5.08 19.83
C ASP A 11 -7.87 -5.06 19.18
N ALA A 12 -8.19 -6.05 18.34
CA ALA A 12 -9.50 -6.16 17.71
C ALA A 12 -10.61 -6.38 18.75
N PHE A 13 -10.36 -7.20 19.77
CA PHE A 13 -11.34 -7.48 20.82
C PHE A 13 -11.68 -6.24 21.66
N ASN A 14 -10.66 -5.43 21.97
CA ASN A 14 -10.80 -4.25 22.80
C ASN A 14 -11.09 -2.97 21.98
N GLN A 15 -11.44 -3.09 20.70
CA GLN A 15 -11.72 -1.96 19.82
C GLN A 15 -10.54 -0.98 19.70
N ARG A 16 -9.32 -1.51 19.69
CA ARG A 16 -8.05 -0.80 19.55
C ARG A 16 -7.49 -0.96 18.14
N ALA A 17 -8.32 -0.71 17.15
CA ALA A 17 -7.97 -0.76 15.73
C ALA A 17 -8.86 0.21 14.94
N LEU A 18 -8.49 0.48 13.69
CA LEU A 18 -9.36 1.24 12.78
C LEU A 18 -10.64 0.46 12.46
N PHE A 19 -11.69 1.20 12.07
CA PHE A 19 -12.93 0.60 11.57
C PHE A 19 -12.67 -0.32 10.36
N ILE A 20 -11.78 0.12 9.46
CA ILE A 20 -11.20 -0.71 8.39
C ILE A 20 -9.74 -0.94 8.77
N ALA A 21 -9.49 -2.02 9.51
CA ALA A 21 -8.14 -2.39 9.95
C ALA A 21 -7.36 -3.07 8.80
N PRO A 22 -6.12 -2.64 8.51
CA PRO A 22 -5.33 -3.24 7.44
C PRO A 22 -4.86 -4.64 7.84
N PHE A 23 -4.85 -5.56 6.88
CA PHE A 23 -4.19 -6.84 6.99
C PHE A 23 -3.59 -7.23 5.64
N VAL A 24 -2.47 -7.94 5.66
CA VAL A 24 -1.78 -8.40 4.45
C VAL A 24 -1.29 -9.83 4.62
N ILE A 25 -1.39 -10.63 3.57
CA ILE A 25 -0.71 -11.92 3.47
C ILE A 25 0.73 -11.65 3.05
N ASP A 26 1.69 -12.31 3.68
CA ASP A 26 3.10 -12.23 3.25
C ASP A 26 3.21 -12.80 1.81
N PRO A 27 3.64 -11.99 0.83
CA PRO A 27 3.73 -12.42 -0.58
C PRO A 27 4.72 -13.57 -0.79
N ASN A 28 5.59 -13.84 0.18
CA ASN A 28 6.62 -14.86 0.12
C ASN A 28 6.27 -16.10 0.96
N GLN A 29 5.27 -16.01 1.84
CA GLN A 29 4.86 -17.07 2.76
C GLN A 29 3.34 -17.08 2.94
N PRO A 30 2.58 -17.89 2.17
CA PRO A 30 1.12 -17.81 2.12
C PRO A 30 0.40 -18.27 3.40
N ASN A 31 1.12 -18.79 4.40
CA ASN A 31 0.58 -19.09 5.73
C ASN A 31 0.84 -17.97 6.74
N ARG A 32 1.62 -16.94 6.37
CA ARG A 32 1.86 -15.78 7.21
C ARG A 32 0.92 -14.64 6.85
N LEU A 33 0.30 -14.07 7.87
CA LEU A 33 -0.58 -12.92 7.75
C LEU A 33 -0.22 -11.90 8.83
N LEU A 34 -0.18 -10.62 8.44
CA LEU A 34 0.04 -9.48 9.31
C LEU A 34 -1.25 -8.68 9.44
N ALA A 35 -1.64 -8.33 10.66
CA ALA A 35 -2.86 -7.55 10.93
C ALA A 35 -2.54 -6.34 11.82
N GLY A 36 -3.07 -5.18 11.44
CA GLY A 36 -2.86 -3.92 12.14
C GLY A 36 -3.97 -3.62 13.15
N GLY A 37 -3.56 -3.23 14.35
CA GLY A 37 -4.38 -2.53 15.34
C GLY A 37 -3.61 -1.33 15.87
N GLU A 38 -3.63 -1.09 17.18
CA GLU A 38 -2.61 -0.26 17.82
C GLU A 38 -1.22 -0.91 17.70
N SER A 39 -1.17 -2.24 17.77
CA SER A 39 0.01 -3.07 17.58
C SER A 39 0.00 -3.74 16.20
N LEU A 40 1.16 -4.21 15.75
CA LEU A 40 1.25 -5.12 14.61
C LEU A 40 1.24 -6.57 15.10
N TRP A 41 0.32 -7.37 14.55
CA TRP A 41 0.14 -8.78 14.87
C TRP A 41 0.55 -9.65 13.69
N ARG A 42 1.16 -10.80 13.99
CA ARG A 42 1.57 -11.81 13.01
C ARG A 42 1.01 -13.17 13.40
N THR A 43 0.49 -13.90 12.43
CA THR A 43 0.32 -15.35 12.49
C THR A 43 1.19 -15.98 11.41
N ASP A 44 1.76 -17.15 11.70
CA ASP A 44 2.52 -17.97 10.74
C ASP A 44 1.72 -19.23 10.33
N ASP A 45 0.46 -19.33 10.78
CA ASP A 45 -0.44 -20.46 10.58
C ASP A 45 -1.85 -20.01 10.17
N ALA A 46 -1.93 -19.01 9.29
CA ALA A 46 -3.18 -18.36 8.86
C ALA A 46 -4.23 -19.33 8.29
N LYS A 47 -3.82 -20.48 7.76
CA LYS A 47 -4.70 -21.51 7.19
C LYS A 47 -5.16 -22.57 8.19
N THR A 48 -4.71 -22.51 9.46
CA THR A 48 -5.19 -23.43 10.49
C THR A 48 -6.71 -23.34 10.62
N PRO A 49 -7.45 -24.47 10.55
CA PRO A 49 -8.90 -24.45 10.67
C PRO A 49 -9.37 -23.72 11.94
N ASN A 50 -10.29 -22.78 11.75
CA ASN A 50 -10.86 -21.98 12.83
C ASN A 50 -12.01 -22.74 13.49
N THR A 51 -11.72 -23.50 14.54
CA THR A 51 -12.72 -24.24 15.33
C THR A 51 -12.96 -23.54 16.67
N PRO A 52 -13.94 -23.99 17.49
CA PRO A 52 -14.13 -23.42 18.83
C PRO A 52 -12.90 -23.51 19.75
N THR A 53 -11.97 -24.43 19.50
CA THR A 53 -10.80 -24.70 20.36
C THR A 53 -9.44 -24.54 19.68
N LYS A 54 -9.41 -24.34 18.36
CA LYS A 54 -8.17 -24.19 17.56
C LYS A 54 -8.32 -23.05 16.54
N GLY A 55 -7.21 -22.61 15.99
CA GLY A 55 -7.17 -21.62 14.91
C GLY A 55 -5.78 -20.99 14.80
N PRO A 56 -5.64 -19.98 13.94
CA PRO A 56 -4.41 -19.23 13.79
C PRO A 56 -3.98 -18.62 15.12
N LYS A 57 -2.68 -18.72 15.43
CA LYS A 57 -2.07 -18.14 16.62
C LYS A 57 -1.48 -16.78 16.29
N TRP A 58 -1.82 -15.79 17.09
CA TRP A 58 -1.40 -14.41 16.89
C TRP A 58 -0.33 -14.02 17.90
N THR A 59 0.75 -13.43 17.38
CA THR A 59 1.86 -12.88 18.15
C THR A 59 1.99 -11.39 17.85
N ARG A 60 2.14 -10.57 18.89
CA ARG A 60 2.46 -9.16 18.72
C ARG A 60 3.92 -9.01 18.31
N ILE A 61 4.18 -8.40 17.15
CA ILE A 61 5.54 -8.21 16.60
C ILE A 61 6.00 -6.74 16.61
N LYS A 62 5.09 -5.80 16.87
CA LYS A 62 5.39 -4.40 17.22
C LYS A 62 4.43 -3.93 18.30
N ALA A 63 4.96 -3.30 19.35
CA ALA A 63 4.17 -2.67 20.39
C ALA A 63 3.44 -1.41 19.85
N PRO A 64 2.38 -0.94 20.55
CA PRO A 64 1.66 0.27 20.18
C PRO A 64 2.55 1.49 19.98
N SER A 65 2.12 2.38 19.09
CA SER A 65 2.69 3.72 18.92
C SER A 65 1.60 4.79 18.96
N ASN A 66 1.88 6.00 18.47
CA ASN A 66 0.87 7.05 18.37
C ASN A 66 -0.11 6.79 17.21
N GLY A 67 -1.28 6.26 17.55
CA GLY A 67 -2.36 6.02 16.59
C GLY A 67 -2.58 4.53 16.28
N PHE A 68 -3.35 4.27 15.24
CA PHE A 68 -3.61 2.92 14.74
C PHE A 68 -2.91 2.70 13.40
N ILE A 69 -2.43 1.48 13.19
CA ILE A 69 -1.80 1.09 11.93
C ILE A 69 -2.86 1.18 10.82
N SER A 70 -2.59 1.98 9.80
CA SER A 70 -3.47 2.27 8.67
C SER A 70 -2.97 1.68 7.35
N ALA A 71 -1.69 1.36 7.25
CA ALA A 71 -1.09 0.72 6.07
C ALA A 71 -0.02 -0.30 6.49
N ILE A 72 0.08 -1.41 5.75
CA ILE A 72 1.10 -2.45 5.95
C ILE A 72 1.62 -2.86 4.57
N ALA A 73 2.94 -2.93 4.41
CA ALA A 73 3.58 -3.45 3.21
C ALA A 73 4.67 -4.46 3.58
N VAL A 74 4.66 -5.61 2.90
CA VAL A 74 5.71 -6.64 3.00
C VAL A 74 6.43 -6.71 1.66
N ALA A 75 7.75 -6.66 1.66
CA ALA A 75 8.51 -6.68 0.43
C ALA A 75 8.42 -8.04 -0.29
N ARG A 76 8.34 -8.02 -1.62
CA ARG A 76 8.46 -9.24 -2.41
C ARG A 76 9.88 -9.79 -2.30
N LYS A 77 10.00 -11.10 -2.20
CA LYS A 77 11.24 -11.88 -2.02
C LYS A 77 12.01 -11.58 -0.70
N ASP A 78 11.44 -10.79 0.21
CA ASP A 78 12.06 -10.42 1.49
C ASP A 78 10.97 -10.24 2.56
N SER A 79 10.63 -11.32 3.27
CA SER A 79 9.63 -11.29 4.36
C SER A 79 10.07 -10.50 5.59
N ASP A 80 11.36 -10.18 5.70
CA ASP A 80 11.91 -9.45 6.84
C ASP A 80 11.76 -7.94 6.68
N LEU A 81 11.70 -7.45 5.43
CA LEU A 81 11.40 -6.06 5.12
C LEU A 81 9.89 -5.80 5.18
N VAL A 82 9.46 -5.20 6.29
CA VAL A 82 8.07 -4.78 6.50
C VAL A 82 8.01 -3.30 6.83
N TRP A 83 7.10 -2.60 6.19
CA TRP A 83 6.77 -1.21 6.47
C TRP A 83 5.36 -1.11 7.01
N ILE A 84 5.16 -0.21 7.96
CA ILE A 84 3.84 0.14 8.48
C ILE A 84 3.67 1.65 8.57
N GLY A 85 2.46 2.12 8.28
CA GLY A 85 2.03 3.50 8.43
C GLY A 85 0.89 3.60 9.42
N TYR A 86 0.76 4.76 10.07
CA TYR A 86 -0.27 5.03 11.06
C TYR A 86 -1.22 6.13 10.59
N ASP A 87 -2.43 6.15 11.17
CA ASP A 87 -3.47 7.16 10.95
C ASP A 87 -3.04 8.59 11.34
N LYS A 88 -1.94 8.74 12.08
CA LYS A 88 -1.33 10.01 12.49
C LYS A 88 0.02 10.31 11.83
N GLY A 89 0.39 9.60 10.78
CA GLY A 89 1.54 9.93 9.93
C GLY A 89 2.86 9.31 10.32
N GLU A 90 2.94 8.60 11.46
CA GLU A 90 4.13 7.81 11.77
C GLU A 90 4.30 6.70 10.73
N ILE A 91 5.54 6.50 10.27
CA ILE A 91 5.91 5.37 9.41
C ILE A 91 7.14 4.71 10.01
N SER A 92 7.06 3.40 10.18
CA SER A 92 8.14 2.57 10.72
C SER A 92 8.44 1.42 9.78
N LYS A 93 9.70 0.98 9.74
CA LYS A 93 10.10 -0.24 9.05
C LYS A 93 10.82 -1.20 9.99
N SER A 94 10.81 -2.47 9.63
CA SER A 94 11.69 -3.51 10.17
C SER A 94 12.45 -4.15 9.03
N MET A 95 13.71 -4.54 9.31
CA MET A 95 14.54 -5.34 8.42
C MET A 95 14.68 -6.79 8.93
N ASN A 96 13.90 -7.17 9.95
CA ASN A 96 13.92 -8.49 10.58
C ASN A 96 12.54 -8.85 11.14
N ALA A 97 11.47 -8.51 10.41
CA ALA A 97 10.09 -8.67 10.85
C ALA A 97 9.68 -10.13 11.17
N THR A 98 10.44 -11.11 10.67
CA THR A 98 10.20 -12.54 10.92
C THR A 98 10.86 -13.05 12.21
N ALA A 99 11.78 -12.27 12.80
CA ALA A 99 12.42 -12.63 14.06
C ALA A 99 11.40 -12.80 15.21
N VAL A 100 11.85 -13.45 16.29
CA VAL A 100 11.04 -13.60 17.52
C VAL A 100 10.79 -12.24 18.17
N ASN A 101 11.81 -11.37 18.19
CA ASN A 101 11.75 -10.00 18.68
C ASN A 101 12.23 -9.04 17.59
N PRO A 102 11.37 -8.67 16.62
CA PRO A 102 11.75 -7.74 15.56
C PRO A 102 12.12 -6.36 16.07
N VAL A 103 13.03 -5.70 15.36
CA VAL A 103 13.46 -4.33 15.63
C VAL A 103 12.79 -3.41 14.62
N TRP A 104 12.33 -2.25 15.09
CA TRP A 104 11.61 -1.28 14.29
C TRP A 104 12.26 0.09 14.39
N SER A 105 12.39 0.76 13.25
CA SER A 105 12.93 2.13 13.15
C SER A 105 11.95 3.04 12.42
N ARG A 106 11.75 4.25 12.94
CA ARG A 106 10.99 5.30 12.25
C ARG A 106 11.74 5.81 11.02
N VAL A 107 10.99 6.07 9.97
CA VAL A 107 11.51 6.54 8.66
C VAL A 107 10.73 7.73 8.11
N ASP A 108 9.95 8.41 8.96
CA ASP A 108 9.02 9.48 8.58
C ASP A 108 9.56 10.90 8.79
N GLY A 109 10.86 11.07 9.05
CA GLY A 109 11.48 12.35 9.43
C GLY A 109 11.08 13.57 8.57
N PRO A 110 11.26 13.53 7.23
CA PRO A 110 10.89 14.65 6.34
C PRO A 110 9.44 14.62 5.87
N LEU A 111 8.66 13.59 6.25
CA LEU A 111 7.30 13.39 5.77
C LEU A 111 6.29 14.24 6.57
N PRO A 112 5.11 14.55 6.00
CA PRO A 112 4.08 15.31 6.71
C PRO A 112 3.61 14.60 7.99
N SER A 113 3.78 15.24 9.14
CA SER A 113 3.29 14.71 10.41
C SER A 113 1.78 14.88 10.57
N GLY A 114 1.14 13.99 11.34
CA GLY A 114 -0.29 14.08 11.65
C GLY A 114 -1.23 13.73 10.48
N ARG A 115 -0.72 13.28 9.33
CA ARG A 115 -1.53 12.90 8.17
C ARG A 115 -1.77 11.40 8.13
N TYR A 116 -2.99 11.02 7.78
CA TYR A 116 -3.36 9.63 7.61
C TYR A 116 -2.56 8.97 6.48
N VAL A 117 -1.76 7.95 6.81
CA VAL A 117 -1.04 7.15 5.80
C VAL A 117 -2.06 6.21 5.15
N THR A 118 -2.35 6.43 3.87
CA THR A 118 -3.38 5.66 3.15
C THR A 118 -2.80 4.42 2.49
N HIS A 119 -1.57 4.50 1.98
CA HIS A 119 -0.94 3.38 1.29
C HIS A 119 0.59 3.44 1.44
N ILE A 120 1.23 2.27 1.56
CA ILE A 120 2.67 2.11 1.42
C ILE A 120 2.91 1.05 0.37
N LEU A 121 3.72 1.36 -0.64
CA LEU A 121 4.07 0.43 -1.70
C LEU A 121 5.59 0.27 -1.73
N ILE A 122 6.09 -0.91 -1.38
CA ILE A 122 7.50 -1.27 -1.61
C ILE A 122 7.60 -1.72 -3.07
N SER A 123 8.55 -1.16 -3.81
CA SER A 123 8.71 -1.48 -5.23
C SER A 123 8.98 -2.98 -5.42
N PRO A 124 8.28 -3.64 -6.35
CA PRO A 124 8.55 -5.05 -6.67
C PRO A 124 9.89 -5.25 -7.39
N HIS A 125 10.49 -4.15 -7.90
CA HIS A 125 11.73 -4.14 -8.69
C HIS A 125 12.98 -3.88 -7.85
N ASP A 126 12.84 -3.08 -6.78
CA ASP A 126 13.94 -2.71 -5.89
C ASP A 126 13.42 -2.48 -4.47
N LYS A 127 13.91 -3.29 -3.51
CA LYS A 127 13.48 -3.21 -2.12
C LYS A 127 13.90 -1.94 -1.39
N ASN A 128 14.84 -1.16 -1.94
CA ASN A 128 15.22 0.14 -1.40
C ASN A 128 14.25 1.25 -1.83
N THR A 129 13.45 1.00 -2.87
CA THR A 129 12.48 1.95 -3.37
C THR A 129 11.11 1.70 -2.74
N ALA A 130 10.54 2.72 -2.11
CA ALA A 130 9.18 2.66 -1.56
C ALA A 130 8.45 3.98 -1.76
N LEU A 131 7.14 3.90 -1.98
CA LEU A 131 6.23 5.04 -2.08
C LEU A 131 5.29 5.05 -0.89
N VAL A 132 4.96 6.26 -0.43
CA VAL A 132 4.02 6.51 0.66
C VAL A 132 2.99 7.53 0.20
N ALA A 133 1.72 7.17 0.37
CA ALA A 133 0.58 8.01 0.10
C ALA A 133 -0.08 8.53 1.38
N PHE A 134 -0.64 9.74 1.30
CA PHE A 134 -1.38 10.39 2.38
C PHE A 134 -2.79 10.80 1.96
N GLY A 135 -3.71 10.72 2.92
CA GLY A 135 -5.12 11.07 2.74
C GLY A 135 -5.46 12.50 3.18
N SER A 136 -4.93 13.52 2.50
CA SER A 136 -5.17 14.94 2.87
C SER A 136 -5.68 15.77 1.68
N PHE A 137 -6.44 16.83 1.95
CA PHE A 137 -6.84 17.84 0.94
C PHE A 137 -5.78 18.93 0.73
N ALA A 138 -4.52 18.65 1.08
CA ALA A 138 -3.39 19.54 0.91
C ALA A 138 -2.40 18.96 -0.14
N LYS A 139 -1.40 19.77 -0.52
CA LYS A 139 -0.28 19.31 -1.34
C LYS A 139 0.59 18.28 -0.60
N SER A 140 1.48 17.61 -1.34
CA SER A 140 2.51 16.70 -0.81
C SER A 140 1.93 15.41 -0.21
N ASN A 141 1.04 14.77 -0.96
CA ASN A 141 0.40 13.51 -0.57
C ASN A 141 1.10 12.27 -1.12
N LEU A 142 2.18 12.41 -1.90
CA LEU A 142 2.89 11.28 -2.48
C LEU A 142 4.39 11.49 -2.38
N TRP A 143 5.05 10.56 -1.70
CA TRP A 143 6.49 10.62 -1.45
C TRP A 143 7.15 9.33 -1.87
N ILE A 144 8.38 9.44 -2.37
CA ILE A 144 9.23 8.30 -2.72
C ILE A 144 10.54 8.36 -1.95
N THR A 145 11.01 7.19 -1.54
CA THR A 145 12.39 6.95 -1.11
C THR A 145 13.04 5.99 -2.10
N ARG A 146 14.35 6.11 -2.28
CA ARG A 146 15.19 5.19 -3.08
C ARG A 146 16.33 4.57 -2.25
N ASP A 147 16.33 4.80 -0.94
CA ASP A 147 17.36 4.38 0.00
C ASP A 147 16.75 3.75 1.28
N CYS A 148 15.61 3.10 1.10
CA CYS A 148 14.86 2.43 2.16
C CYS A 148 14.44 3.37 3.29
N GLY A 149 14.09 4.63 2.99
CA GLY A 149 13.54 5.60 3.94
C GLY A 149 14.56 6.43 4.68
N ALA A 150 15.82 6.49 4.21
CA ALA A 150 16.81 7.41 4.75
C ALA A 150 16.60 8.84 4.22
N THR A 151 16.22 8.97 2.94
CA THR A 151 15.82 10.22 2.30
C THR A 151 14.51 10.05 1.54
N TRP A 152 13.81 11.18 1.34
CA TRP A 152 12.51 11.23 0.71
C TRP A 152 12.42 12.39 -0.27
N SER A 153 11.63 12.21 -1.33
CA SER A 153 11.28 13.23 -2.30
C SER A 153 9.77 13.28 -2.48
N ASP A 154 9.20 14.48 -2.44
CA ASP A 154 7.81 14.71 -2.82
C ASP A 154 7.70 14.60 -4.34
N ILE A 155 6.88 13.66 -4.82
CA ILE A 155 6.61 13.43 -6.24
C ILE A 155 5.15 13.75 -6.58
N GLY A 156 4.44 14.45 -5.71
CA GLY A 156 3.05 14.87 -5.92
C GLY A 156 2.90 16.16 -6.73
N ALA A 157 3.97 16.69 -7.32
CA ALA A 157 3.91 17.89 -8.15
C ALA A 157 3.02 17.64 -9.37
N GLY A 158 2.07 18.55 -9.63
CA GLY A 158 1.10 18.41 -10.74
C GLY A 158 -0.16 17.60 -10.39
N LEU A 159 -0.18 16.89 -9.25
CA LEU A 159 -1.39 16.24 -8.75
C LEU A 159 -2.34 17.26 -8.08
N PRO A 160 -3.66 17.02 -8.12
CA PRO A 160 -4.63 17.83 -7.39
C PRO A 160 -4.41 17.71 -5.88
N ASN A 161 -4.91 18.70 -5.13
CA ASN A 161 -4.96 18.68 -3.67
C ASN A 161 -6.07 17.72 -3.18
N ALA A 162 -5.91 16.44 -3.51
CA ALA A 162 -6.84 15.37 -3.18
C ALA A 162 -6.10 14.22 -2.47
N PRO A 163 -6.78 13.50 -1.57
CA PRO A 163 -6.25 12.26 -1.00
C PRO A 163 -5.80 11.28 -2.09
N VAL A 164 -4.57 10.77 -1.93
CA VAL A 164 -4.09 9.61 -2.68
C VAL A 164 -4.45 8.38 -1.86
N ARG A 165 -5.18 7.43 -2.42
CA ARG A 165 -5.77 6.29 -1.69
C ARG A 165 -5.03 4.98 -1.96
N THR A 166 -4.52 4.80 -3.17
CA THR A 166 -3.86 3.56 -3.58
C THR A 166 -2.77 3.84 -4.62
N LEU A 167 -1.80 2.94 -4.71
CA LEU A 167 -0.62 3.03 -5.56
C LEU A 167 -0.36 1.68 -6.22
N ALA A 168 0.10 1.70 -7.47
CA ALA A 168 0.58 0.52 -8.16
C ALA A 168 1.78 0.86 -9.06
N ILE A 169 2.83 0.04 -9.02
CA ILE A 169 3.95 0.10 -9.97
C ILE A 169 3.77 -1.01 -11.00
N HIS A 170 4.02 -0.73 -12.28
CA HIS A 170 3.93 -1.72 -13.35
C HIS A 170 4.82 -2.94 -13.07
N PRO A 171 4.36 -4.18 -13.30
CA PRO A 171 5.14 -5.39 -12.98
C PRO A 171 6.45 -5.55 -13.74
N SER A 172 6.58 -4.94 -14.92
CA SER A 172 7.79 -4.97 -15.77
C SER A 172 8.47 -3.61 -15.98
N GLU A 173 7.78 -2.50 -15.72
CA GLU A 173 8.28 -1.14 -16.02
C GLU A 173 8.38 -0.32 -14.71
N PRO A 174 9.57 -0.23 -14.07
CA PRO A 174 9.70 0.34 -12.73
C PRO A 174 9.36 1.83 -12.64
N ASP A 175 9.45 2.56 -13.75
CA ASP A 175 9.13 3.99 -13.83
C ASP A 175 7.64 4.26 -14.10
N TRP A 176 6.85 3.22 -14.39
CA TRP A 176 5.42 3.33 -14.63
C TRP A 176 4.65 3.17 -13.32
N ILE A 177 4.10 4.29 -12.84
CA ILE A 177 3.42 4.39 -11.56
C ILE A 177 1.98 4.84 -11.82
N TYR A 178 1.03 4.12 -11.22
CA TYR A 178 -0.38 4.45 -11.22
C TYR A 178 -0.81 4.78 -9.81
N LEU A 179 -1.69 5.77 -9.68
CA LEU A 179 -2.27 6.14 -8.40
C LEU A 179 -3.77 6.34 -8.52
N GLY A 180 -4.47 5.95 -7.47
CA GLY A 180 -5.88 6.22 -7.29
C GLY A 180 -6.06 7.37 -6.30
N THR A 181 -6.85 8.36 -6.67
CA THR A 181 -7.19 9.51 -5.82
C THR A 181 -8.70 9.56 -5.58
N GLU A 182 -9.14 10.53 -4.76
CA GLU A 182 -10.56 10.86 -4.63
C GLU A 182 -11.21 11.43 -5.91
N VAL A 183 -10.41 11.83 -6.91
CA VAL A 183 -10.91 12.45 -8.14
C VAL A 183 -10.64 11.64 -9.40
N GLY A 184 -9.99 10.49 -9.28
CA GLY A 184 -9.74 9.55 -10.38
C GLY A 184 -8.34 8.95 -10.36
N VAL A 185 -8.02 8.25 -11.45
CA VAL A 185 -6.71 7.63 -11.70
C VAL A 185 -5.75 8.64 -12.30
N PHE A 186 -4.48 8.62 -11.89
CA PHE A 186 -3.38 9.31 -12.58
C PHE A 186 -2.27 8.29 -12.85
N ALA A 187 -1.49 8.51 -13.90
CA ALA A 187 -0.31 7.71 -14.20
C ALA A 187 0.92 8.59 -14.44
N SER A 188 2.09 7.99 -14.25
CA SER A 188 3.38 8.56 -14.59
C SER A 188 4.21 7.49 -15.27
N GLU A 189 4.87 7.83 -16.37
CA GLU A 189 5.79 6.94 -17.11
C GLU A 189 7.27 7.31 -16.89
N ASP A 190 7.54 8.24 -15.97
CA ASP A 190 8.88 8.79 -15.70
C ASP A 190 9.23 8.81 -14.21
N GLY A 191 8.72 7.84 -13.46
CA GLY A 191 9.07 7.63 -12.06
C GLY A 191 8.50 8.70 -11.12
N GLY A 192 7.39 9.34 -11.51
CA GLY A 192 6.68 10.36 -10.74
C GLY A 192 7.15 11.79 -11.00
N ALA A 193 7.92 12.05 -12.06
CA ALA A 193 8.35 13.40 -12.41
C ALA A 193 7.22 14.21 -13.07
N ASN A 194 6.38 13.55 -13.88
CA ASN A 194 5.18 14.10 -14.47
C ASN A 194 4.00 13.14 -14.33
N TRP A 195 2.79 13.70 -14.18
CA TRP A 195 1.54 12.94 -14.06
C TRP A 195 0.56 13.28 -15.19
N SER A 196 -0.05 12.25 -15.76
CA SER A 196 -1.12 12.36 -16.76
C SER A 196 -2.42 12.88 -16.12
N PRO A 197 -3.30 13.53 -16.90
CA PRO A 197 -4.63 13.91 -16.41
C PRO A 197 -5.52 12.68 -16.15
N THR A 198 -6.66 12.88 -15.46
CA THR A 198 -7.56 11.79 -15.03
C THR A 198 -8.31 11.06 -16.16
N ASN A 199 -8.06 11.40 -17.42
CA ASN A 199 -8.74 10.79 -18.57
C ASN A 199 -8.18 9.41 -18.95
N GLU A 200 -7.11 8.96 -18.29
CA GLU A 200 -6.54 7.64 -18.50
C GLU A 200 -7.30 6.54 -17.77
N GLY A 201 -8.32 6.88 -16.96
CA GLY A 201 -9.20 5.92 -16.29
C GLY A 201 -10.48 6.54 -15.74
N PRO A 202 -11.14 5.90 -14.75
CA PRO A 202 -12.37 6.44 -14.16
C PRO A 202 -12.12 7.83 -13.55
N ALA A 203 -12.64 8.87 -14.21
CA ALA A 203 -12.56 10.25 -13.72
C ALA A 203 -13.76 10.60 -12.84
N ASN A 204 -13.59 11.60 -11.97
CA ASN A 204 -14.63 12.13 -11.06
C ASN A 204 -15.22 11.05 -10.14
N VAL A 205 -14.37 10.16 -9.63
CA VAL A 205 -14.74 9.14 -8.65
C VAL A 205 -13.54 8.80 -7.77
N SER A 206 -13.82 8.49 -6.51
CA SER A 206 -12.81 7.94 -5.61
C SER A 206 -12.37 6.56 -6.08
N VAL A 207 -11.07 6.40 -6.28
CA VAL A 207 -10.43 5.13 -6.60
C VAL A 207 -9.90 4.55 -5.30
N GLU A 208 -10.51 3.45 -4.87
CA GLU A 208 -10.20 2.81 -3.59
C GLU A 208 -9.04 1.83 -3.70
N ASP A 209 -8.91 1.14 -4.84
CA ASP A 209 -7.84 0.17 -5.02
C ASP A 209 -7.39 0.01 -6.48
N LEU A 210 -6.10 -0.32 -6.65
CA LEU A 210 -5.41 -0.57 -7.91
C LEU A 210 -4.57 -1.84 -7.77
N ILE A 211 -4.90 -2.88 -8.55
CA ILE A 211 -4.23 -4.17 -8.45
C ILE A 211 -3.87 -4.70 -9.84
N TRP A 212 -2.65 -5.21 -9.98
CA TRP A 212 -2.21 -5.94 -11.17
C TRP A 212 -2.64 -7.42 -11.15
N ILE A 213 -3.24 -7.87 -12.25
CA ILE A 213 -3.49 -9.27 -12.56
C ILE A 213 -2.83 -9.57 -13.91
N GLY A 214 -1.61 -10.11 -13.86
CA GLY A 214 -0.75 -10.17 -15.05
C GLY A 214 -0.48 -8.76 -15.57
N GLU A 215 -0.73 -8.53 -16.86
CA GLU A 215 -0.60 -7.23 -17.53
C GLU A 215 -1.87 -6.37 -17.45
N THR A 216 -2.90 -6.83 -16.72
CA THR A 216 -4.15 -6.07 -16.53
C THR A 216 -4.11 -5.30 -15.22
N LEU A 217 -4.27 -3.99 -15.29
CA LEU A 217 -4.52 -3.16 -14.12
C LEU A 217 -6.02 -3.09 -13.85
N VAL A 218 -6.43 -3.50 -12.66
CA VAL A 218 -7.81 -3.46 -12.17
C VAL A 218 -7.96 -2.29 -11.21
N CYS A 219 -9.04 -1.52 -11.39
CA CYS A 219 -9.37 -0.34 -10.61
C CYS A 219 -10.73 -0.52 -9.93
N ALA A 220 -10.74 -0.51 -8.60
CA ALA A 220 -11.96 -0.52 -7.80
C ALA A 220 -12.33 0.91 -7.37
N THR A 221 -13.59 1.29 -7.56
CA THR A 221 -14.06 2.66 -7.29
C THR A 221 -15.13 2.71 -6.22
N HIS A 222 -15.29 3.86 -5.58
CA HIS A 222 -16.39 4.11 -4.66
C HIS A 222 -17.69 4.35 -5.42
N GLY A 223 -18.56 3.33 -5.45
CA GLY A 223 -19.93 3.45 -5.98
C GLY A 223 -20.09 3.39 -7.49
N ARG A 224 -19.00 3.19 -8.27
CA ARG A 224 -19.06 3.03 -9.74
C ARG A 224 -18.56 1.69 -10.26
N GLY A 225 -18.33 0.73 -9.36
CA GLY A 225 -17.92 -0.63 -9.72
C GLY A 225 -16.42 -0.78 -9.98
N ILE A 226 -16.09 -1.77 -10.80
CA ILE A 226 -14.72 -2.17 -11.12
C ILE A 226 -14.46 -1.94 -12.60
N PHE A 227 -13.29 -1.37 -12.89
CA PHE A 227 -12.81 -1.10 -14.24
C PHE A 227 -11.48 -1.84 -14.45
N ARG A 228 -11.11 -2.09 -15.70
CA ARG A 228 -9.78 -2.62 -16.02
C ARG A 228 -9.20 -2.04 -17.30
N ILE A 229 -7.88 -2.09 -17.39
CA ILE A 229 -7.11 -1.81 -18.60
C ILE A 229 -6.08 -2.92 -18.80
N ASP A 230 -6.00 -3.47 -20.00
CA ASP A 230 -4.98 -4.46 -20.39
C ASP A 230 -3.82 -3.72 -21.07
N LEU A 231 -2.62 -3.88 -20.51
CA LEU A 231 -1.41 -3.21 -20.96
C LEU A 231 -0.42 -4.15 -21.65
N SER A 232 -0.84 -5.40 -21.94
CA SER A 232 -0.04 -6.42 -22.65
C SER A 232 0.41 -6.01 -24.05
N ALA A 233 -0.26 -5.03 -24.67
CA ALA A 233 0.08 -4.50 -25.99
C ALA A 233 1.15 -3.38 -25.98
N ALA A 234 1.77 -3.07 -24.84
CA ALA A 234 2.85 -2.11 -24.76
C ALA A 234 4.17 -2.72 -25.27
N ALA A 235 4.42 -2.65 -26.58
CA ALA A 235 5.78 -2.79 -27.10
C ALA A 235 6.67 -1.65 -26.55
N PRO A 236 7.98 -1.86 -26.31
CA PRO A 236 8.87 -0.82 -25.81
C PRO A 236 8.91 0.34 -26.80
N ILE A 237 8.55 1.56 -26.34
CA ILE A 237 8.62 2.77 -27.16
C ILE A 237 10.10 3.16 -27.28
N VAL A 238 10.75 2.75 -28.37
CA VAL A 238 11.93 3.45 -28.88
C VAL A 238 11.44 4.72 -29.59
N ALA A 239 11.09 5.77 -28.83
CA ALA A 239 11.08 7.21 -29.19
C ALA A 239 10.01 8.03 -28.40
N LYS A 240 10.48 9.01 -27.63
CA LYS A 240 9.71 10.02 -26.88
C LYS A 240 8.98 11.05 -27.78
N ALA A 241 8.02 10.66 -28.63
CA ALA A 241 7.23 11.67 -29.34
C ALA A 241 5.80 11.22 -29.64
N SER A 242 4.86 12.06 -29.18
CA SER A 242 3.40 12.11 -29.45
C SER A 242 2.50 11.45 -28.40
N PRO A 243 1.38 12.11 -28.01
CA PRO A 243 0.41 11.55 -27.07
C PRO A 243 -0.28 10.33 -27.67
N ARG A 244 -0.24 9.21 -26.94
CA ARG A 244 -0.91 7.96 -27.30
C ARG A 244 -2.43 8.12 -27.18
N ALA A 245 -3.18 7.48 -28.06
CA ALA A 245 -4.57 7.11 -27.78
C ALA A 245 -4.55 6.05 -26.67
N VAL A 246 -4.71 6.49 -25.44
CA VAL A 246 -4.73 5.62 -24.24
C VAL A 246 -5.85 4.61 -24.42
N PRO A 247 -5.61 3.29 -24.25
CA PRO A 247 -6.70 2.33 -24.19
C PRO A 247 -7.67 2.75 -23.09
N GLU A 248 -8.94 2.95 -23.41
CA GLU A 248 -9.92 3.36 -22.40
C GLU A 248 -10.15 2.23 -21.39
N PHE A 249 -10.29 2.58 -20.11
CA PHE A 249 -10.74 1.62 -19.11
C PHE A 249 -12.12 1.08 -19.50
N ALA A 250 -12.21 -0.23 -19.67
CA ALA A 250 -13.48 -0.91 -19.88
C ALA A 250 -14.11 -1.27 -18.54
N PHE A 251 -15.44 -1.19 -18.46
CA PHE A 251 -16.20 -1.82 -17.37
C PHE A 251 -15.94 -3.32 -17.37
N VAL A 252 -15.81 -3.90 -16.17
CA VAL A 252 -15.76 -5.35 -15.97
C VAL A 252 -17.18 -5.90 -15.83
#